data_AF-A0AAU8MV27-F1
#
_entry.id   AF-A0AAU8MV27-F1
#
_cell.length_a   1.000
_cell.length_b   1.000
_cell.length_c   1.000
_cell.angle_alpha   90.00
_cell.angle_beta   90.00
_cell.angle_gamma   90.00
#
_symmetry.space_group_name_H-M   'P 1'
#
loop_
_entity.id
_entity.type
_entity.pdbx_description
1 polymer ?
#
loop_
_entity_poly.entity_id
_entity_poly.type
_entity_poly.pdbx_seq_one_letter_code
_entity_poly.pdbx_strand_id
1 'polypeptide(L)'
;MRAMQWRLLAATVAAQSAVAAQAEAPPARVMAVETASGASWSGLVHERQRLGGRWVLRFKREQGLRIDGRPVDAPVGADAFAEALDAGLRAVAGSGGTVDAIQVDALLVRETRADWVAAVKRAAARQTGAVGARGAVDRAVSAALAETAQVRRSCAVAQRYGWRCADPAVATDPVVYRREVFGQPWARVAAEADAGLAETVWFEIRVRRP
;
A
#
# COMPACT_ATOMS: atom_id res chain seq x y z
N MET A 1 20.56 -50.65 22.28
CA MET A 1 21.39 -49.85 21.34
C MET A 1 20.68 -49.42 20.05
N ARG A 2 19.61 -50.07 19.58
CA ARG A 2 18.91 -49.67 18.33
C ARG A 2 18.02 -48.43 18.42
N ALA A 3 17.51 -48.05 19.59
CA ALA A 3 16.57 -46.92 19.72
C ALA A 3 17.22 -45.53 19.60
N MET A 4 18.54 -45.43 19.79
CA MET A 4 19.25 -44.15 19.83
C MET A 4 19.66 -43.65 18.42
N GLN A 5 19.85 -44.57 17.46
CA GLN A 5 20.19 -44.24 16.07
C GLN A 5 19.01 -43.61 15.29
N TRP A 6 17.76 -43.98 15.61
CA TRP A 6 16.58 -43.41 14.94
C TRP A 6 16.30 -41.95 15.34
N ARG A 7 16.67 -41.55 16.55
CA ARG A 7 16.50 -40.15 17.02
C ARG A 7 17.48 -39.18 16.36
N LEU A 8 18.70 -39.64 16.06
CA LEU A 8 19.69 -38.86 15.32
C LEU A 8 19.26 -38.65 13.86
N LEU A 9 18.71 -39.68 13.19
CA LEU A 9 18.20 -39.55 11.82
C LEU A 9 16.99 -38.61 11.71
N ALA A 10 16.07 -38.65 12.67
CA ALA A 10 14.90 -37.75 12.69
C ALA A 10 15.30 -36.28 12.92
N ALA A 11 16.30 -36.02 13.75
CA ALA A 11 16.82 -34.67 13.99
C ALA A 11 17.51 -34.08 12.74
N THR A 12 18.23 -34.90 11.96
CA THR A 12 18.90 -34.45 10.73
C THR A 12 17.90 -34.15 9.59
N VAL A 13 16.82 -34.93 9.46
CA VAL A 13 15.77 -34.67 8.46
C VAL A 13 14.93 -33.44 8.83
N ALA A 14 14.62 -33.24 10.11
CA ALA A 14 13.96 -32.02 10.57
C ALA A 14 14.85 -30.77 10.38
N ALA A 15 16.16 -30.88 10.59
CA ALA A 15 17.11 -29.79 10.33
C ALA A 15 17.22 -29.47 8.82
N GLN A 16 17.23 -30.47 7.94
CA GLN A 16 17.25 -30.24 6.49
C GLN A 16 15.93 -29.67 5.95
N SER A 17 14.80 -30.03 6.56
CA SER A 17 13.48 -29.47 6.23
C SER A 17 13.32 -28.02 6.70
N ALA A 18 14.00 -27.65 7.80
CA ALA A 18 14.04 -26.27 8.29
C ALA A 18 14.98 -25.37 7.46
N VAL A 19 16.07 -25.92 6.89
CA VAL A 19 16.96 -25.19 5.97
C VAL A 19 16.30 -25.01 4.59
N ALA A 20 15.50 -25.97 4.13
CA ALA A 20 14.69 -25.81 2.90
C ALA A 20 13.54 -24.80 3.04
N ALA A 21 13.21 -24.38 4.28
CA ALA A 21 12.28 -23.30 4.58
C ALA A 21 13.00 -21.96 4.85
N GLN A 22 14.27 -21.82 4.46
CA GLN A 22 14.80 -20.51 4.05
C GLN A 22 14.03 -20.10 2.81
N ALA A 23 12.82 -19.60 3.03
CA ALA A 23 11.95 -19.06 2.01
C ALA A 23 12.74 -17.95 1.30
N GLU A 24 13.22 -18.28 0.10
CA GLU A 24 13.77 -17.33 -0.85
C GLU A 24 12.87 -16.10 -0.82
N ALA A 25 13.46 -14.92 -0.56
CA ALA A 25 12.69 -13.70 -0.47
C ALA A 25 11.83 -13.60 -1.74
N PRO A 26 10.52 -13.34 -1.59
CA PRO A 26 9.65 -13.42 -2.75
C PRO A 26 10.14 -12.44 -3.82
N PRO A 27 9.98 -12.77 -5.11
CA PRO A 27 10.57 -12.01 -6.20
C PRO A 27 10.15 -10.54 -6.07
N ALA A 28 11.14 -9.65 -5.97
CA ALA A 28 10.97 -8.22 -5.86
C ALA A 28 11.86 -7.53 -6.90
N ARG A 29 11.28 -6.57 -7.62
CA ARG A 29 11.97 -5.74 -8.59
C ARG A 29 11.83 -4.28 -8.18
N VAL A 30 12.96 -3.64 -7.88
CA VAL A 30 13.02 -2.18 -7.78
C VAL A 30 13.08 -1.62 -9.19
N MET A 31 12.21 -0.66 -9.48
CA MET A 31 12.01 -0.11 -10.82
C MET A 31 12.34 1.38 -10.83
N ALA A 32 12.85 1.81 -11.98
CA ALA A 32 12.90 3.20 -12.38
C ALA A 32 12.10 3.36 -13.68
N VAL A 33 11.34 4.43 -13.78
CA VAL A 33 10.48 4.74 -14.92
C VAL A 33 10.58 6.22 -15.25
N GLU A 34 10.42 6.54 -16.53
CA GLU A 34 10.32 7.91 -17.02
C GLU A 34 8.86 8.19 -17.40
N THR A 35 8.35 9.31 -16.94
CA THR A 35 6.98 9.76 -17.21
C THR A 35 6.88 10.47 -18.56
N ALA A 36 5.67 10.66 -19.06
CA ALA A 36 5.45 11.38 -20.33
C ALA A 36 5.95 12.83 -20.28
N SER A 37 5.92 13.46 -19.10
CA SER A 37 6.48 14.79 -18.85
C SER A 37 8.01 14.82 -18.70
N GLY A 38 8.70 13.67 -18.75
CA GLY A 38 10.15 13.56 -18.62
C GLY A 38 10.67 13.47 -17.18
N ALA A 39 9.78 13.50 -16.17
CA ALA A 39 10.19 13.28 -14.79
C ALA A 39 10.60 11.81 -14.56
N SER A 40 11.72 11.61 -13.87
CA SER A 40 12.23 10.28 -13.54
C SER A 40 11.76 9.84 -12.16
N TRP A 41 11.07 8.70 -12.09
CA TRP A 41 10.65 8.10 -10.83
C TRP A 41 11.44 6.82 -10.58
N SER A 42 12.08 6.70 -9.42
CA SER A 42 12.82 5.49 -9.04
C SER A 42 12.49 5.04 -7.63
N GLY A 43 12.77 3.78 -7.31
CA GLY A 43 12.39 3.18 -6.02
C GLY A 43 10.96 2.64 -5.99
N LEU A 44 10.28 2.52 -7.15
CA LEU A 44 9.02 1.79 -7.23
C LEU A 44 9.32 0.30 -6.99
N VAL A 45 8.52 -0.39 -6.18
CA VAL A 45 8.75 -1.80 -5.89
C VAL A 45 7.63 -2.64 -6.47
N HIS A 46 7.96 -3.57 -7.38
CA HIS A 46 7.06 -4.61 -7.84
C HIS A 46 7.45 -5.93 -7.19
N GLU A 47 6.67 -6.40 -6.21
CA GLU A 47 6.97 -7.62 -5.46
C GLU A 47 5.78 -8.57 -5.41
N ARG A 48 6.08 -9.87 -5.26
CA ARG A 48 5.09 -10.84 -4.82
C ARG A 48 5.04 -10.83 -3.29
N GLN A 49 3.87 -10.58 -2.70
CA GLN A 49 3.72 -10.68 -1.25
C GLN A 49 3.88 -12.13 -0.80
N ARG A 50 4.64 -12.34 0.29
CA ARG A 50 4.86 -13.66 0.89
C ARG A 50 3.56 -14.33 1.35
N LEU A 51 2.65 -13.53 1.92
CA LEU A 51 1.32 -13.98 2.33
C LEU A 51 0.32 -13.69 1.21
N GLY A 52 -0.44 -14.69 0.81
CA GLY A 52 -1.45 -14.59 -0.25
C GLY A 52 -0.90 -14.57 -1.68
N GLY A 53 0.42 -14.44 -1.88
CA GLY A 53 1.06 -14.58 -3.18
C GLY A 53 0.71 -13.50 -4.21
N ARG A 54 0.09 -12.38 -3.78
CA ARG A 54 -0.36 -11.27 -4.61
C ARG A 54 0.81 -10.44 -5.12
N TRP A 55 0.77 -10.01 -6.37
CA TRP A 55 1.71 -9.06 -6.92
C TRP A 55 1.29 -7.63 -6.59
N VAL A 56 2.21 -6.86 -6.01
CA VAL A 56 1.95 -5.48 -5.60
C VAL A 56 2.94 -4.54 -6.26
N LEU A 57 2.43 -3.46 -6.84
CA LEU A 57 3.23 -2.32 -7.29
C LEU A 57 3.15 -1.21 -6.23
N ARG A 58 4.30 -0.82 -5.66
CA ARG A 58 4.38 0.09 -4.52
C ARG A 58 4.95 1.45 -4.87
N PHE A 59 4.25 2.48 -4.42
CA PHE A 59 4.65 3.88 -4.42
C PHE A 59 4.71 4.37 -2.97
N LYS A 60 5.79 4.01 -2.27
CA LYS A 60 5.94 4.26 -0.83
C LYS A 60 7.22 5.04 -0.54
N ARG A 61 7.11 6.16 0.16
CA ARG A 61 8.27 7.04 0.45
C ARG A 61 9.30 6.32 1.31
N GLU A 62 8.87 5.54 2.29
CA GLU A 62 9.75 4.79 3.19
C GLU A 62 10.53 3.66 2.51
N GLN A 63 10.17 3.29 1.27
CA GLN A 63 10.89 2.32 0.45
C GLN A 63 11.92 2.97 -0.49
N GLY A 64 12.22 4.24 -0.28
CA GLY A 64 13.22 4.97 -1.05
C GLY A 64 12.70 5.47 -2.40
N LEU A 65 11.42 5.80 -2.49
CA LEU A 65 10.84 6.46 -3.67
C LEU A 65 11.53 7.81 -3.90
N ARG A 66 11.94 8.07 -5.14
CA ARG A 66 12.62 9.29 -5.57
C ARG A 66 12.03 9.84 -6.86
N ILE A 67 12.03 11.17 -6.98
CA ILE A 67 11.66 11.90 -8.20
C ILE A 67 12.87 12.75 -8.60
N ASP A 68 13.32 12.59 -9.84
CA ASP A 68 14.50 13.24 -10.41
C ASP A 68 15.74 13.07 -9.50
N GLY A 69 15.93 11.85 -9.00
CA GLY A 69 17.04 11.48 -8.12
C GLY A 69 16.92 11.97 -6.67
N ARG A 70 15.88 12.72 -6.31
CA ARG A 70 15.68 13.27 -4.96
C ARG A 70 14.61 12.49 -4.18
N PRO A 71 14.77 12.30 -2.86
CA PRO A 71 13.71 11.76 -2.02
C PRO A 71 12.41 12.56 -2.16
N VAL A 72 11.27 11.88 -2.09
CA VAL A 72 9.96 12.55 -2.17
C VAL A 72 9.56 13.05 -0.78
N ASP A 73 9.96 14.27 -0.46
CA ASP A 73 9.68 14.88 0.84
C ASP A 73 8.33 15.63 0.89
N ALA A 74 7.78 15.98 -0.27
CA ALA A 74 6.53 16.72 -0.40
C ALA A 74 5.50 15.95 -1.27
N PRO A 75 4.20 16.12 -1.02
CA PRO A 75 3.17 15.47 -1.82
C PRO A 75 3.16 16.00 -3.25
N VAL A 76 3.07 15.07 -4.20
CA VAL A 76 2.91 15.35 -5.63
C VAL A 76 1.45 15.62 -5.98
N GLY A 77 1.21 16.21 -7.15
CA GLY A 77 -0.14 16.37 -7.69
C GLY A 77 -0.68 15.07 -8.29
N ALA A 78 -2.00 14.98 -8.34
CA ALA A 78 -2.73 13.84 -8.90
C ALA A 78 -2.32 13.48 -10.35
N ASP A 79 -1.98 14.46 -11.18
CA ASP A 79 -1.56 14.22 -12.58
C ASP A 79 -0.18 13.60 -12.66
N ALA A 80 0.80 14.14 -11.92
CA ALA A 80 2.16 13.60 -11.86
C ALA A 80 2.17 12.15 -11.35
N PHE A 81 1.36 11.84 -10.34
CA PHE A 81 1.19 10.46 -9.89
C PHE A 81 0.55 9.57 -10.96
N ALA A 82 -0.45 10.06 -11.70
CA ALA A 82 -1.10 9.28 -12.74
C ALA A 82 -0.15 8.93 -13.88
N GLU A 83 0.76 9.85 -14.25
CA GLU A 83 1.83 9.57 -15.21
C GLU A 83 2.83 8.54 -14.67
N ALA A 84 3.24 8.65 -13.41
CA ALA A 84 4.13 7.69 -12.77
C ALA A 84 3.51 6.30 -12.68
N LEU A 85 2.21 6.23 -12.37
CA LEU A 85 1.45 4.98 -12.36
C LEU A 85 1.35 4.37 -13.77
N ASP A 86 1.09 5.19 -14.79
CA ASP A 86 1.05 4.75 -16.18
C ASP A 86 2.39 4.14 -16.60
N ALA A 87 3.50 4.84 -16.33
CA ALA A 87 4.83 4.36 -16.64
C ALA A 87 5.20 3.08 -15.86
N GLY A 88 4.84 3.01 -14.57
CA GLY A 88 5.02 1.82 -13.72
C GLY A 88 4.27 0.60 -14.24
N LEU A 89 2.98 0.76 -14.55
CA LEU A 89 2.14 -0.33 -15.08
C LEU A 89 2.57 -0.76 -16.48
N ARG A 90 2.99 0.18 -17.33
CA ARG A 90 3.61 -0.11 -18.63
C ARG A 90 4.85 -0.98 -18.49
N ALA A 91 5.74 -0.64 -17.57
CA ALA A 91 6.96 -1.40 -17.32
C ALA A 91 6.71 -2.78 -16.71
N VAL A 92 5.63 -2.96 -15.91
CA VAL A 92 5.20 -4.29 -15.46
C VAL A 92 4.63 -5.11 -16.63
N ALA A 93 3.74 -4.51 -17.43
CA ALA A 93 3.13 -5.17 -18.58
C ALA A 93 4.17 -5.56 -19.64
N GLY A 94 5.12 -4.68 -19.93
CA GLY A 94 6.19 -4.91 -20.91
C GLY A 94 7.14 -6.06 -20.53
N SER A 95 7.26 -6.39 -19.24
CA SER A 95 7.98 -7.57 -18.78
C SER A 95 7.11 -8.83 -18.61
N GLY A 96 5.86 -8.80 -19.09
CA GLY A 96 4.91 -9.91 -18.92
C GLY A 96 4.39 -10.10 -17.49
N GLY A 97 4.60 -9.12 -16.60
CA GLY A 97 4.21 -9.20 -15.19
C GLY A 97 2.71 -9.01 -14.95
N THR A 98 2.29 -9.20 -13.71
CA THR A 98 0.92 -8.90 -13.25
C THR A 98 0.94 -7.99 -12.02
N VAL A 99 -0.18 -7.34 -11.75
CA VAL A 99 -0.44 -6.55 -10.55
C VAL A 99 -1.81 -6.95 -10.03
N ASP A 100 -1.88 -7.24 -8.73
CA ASP A 100 -3.12 -7.51 -7.99
C ASP A 100 -3.48 -6.34 -7.06
N ALA A 101 -2.49 -5.51 -6.70
CA ALA A 101 -2.72 -4.27 -5.96
C ALA A 101 -1.67 -3.20 -6.29
N ILE A 102 -2.11 -1.94 -6.29
CA ILE A 102 -1.26 -0.76 -6.33
C ILE A 102 -1.25 -0.17 -4.93
N GLN A 103 -0.12 -0.24 -4.23
CA GLN A 103 0.02 0.29 -2.88
C GLN A 103 0.58 1.71 -2.94
N VAL A 104 -0.10 2.65 -2.29
CA VAL A 104 0.23 4.06 -2.33
C VAL A 104 0.32 4.59 -0.90
N ASP A 105 1.40 5.29 -0.59
CA ASP A 105 1.49 6.10 0.63
C ASP A 105 0.39 7.18 0.59
N ALA A 106 -0.46 7.22 1.61
CA ALA A 106 -1.64 8.09 1.61
C ALA A 106 -1.28 9.58 1.61
N LEU A 107 -0.05 9.93 2.00
CA LEU A 107 0.47 11.29 2.01
C LEU A 107 1.30 11.61 0.75
N LEU A 108 1.51 10.66 -0.16
CA LEU A 108 2.27 10.89 -1.39
C LEU A 108 1.56 11.85 -2.35
N VAL A 109 0.23 11.76 -2.45
CA VAL A 109 -0.58 12.56 -3.38
C VAL A 109 -1.39 13.57 -2.60
N ARG A 110 -1.28 14.85 -2.95
CA ARG A 110 -1.87 15.98 -2.20
C ARG A 110 -3.38 15.85 -2.06
N GLU A 111 -4.06 15.50 -3.14
CA GLU A 111 -5.51 15.34 -3.23
C GLU A 111 -5.96 14.13 -2.40
N THR A 112 -5.27 12.99 -2.54
CA THR A 112 -5.53 11.80 -1.73
C THR A 112 -5.38 12.08 -0.24
N ARG A 113 -4.37 12.85 0.17
CA ARG A 113 -4.19 13.24 1.57
C ARG A 113 -5.39 14.04 2.07
N ALA A 114 -5.86 15.00 1.29
CA ALA A 114 -7.02 15.81 1.66
C ALA A 114 -8.29 14.94 1.77
N ASP A 115 -8.52 14.05 0.81
CA ASP A 115 -9.64 13.10 0.80
C ASP A 115 -9.59 12.16 2.01
N TRP A 116 -8.41 11.65 2.34
CA TRP A 116 -8.19 10.79 3.50
C TRP A 116 -8.51 11.50 4.81
N VAL A 117 -7.93 12.68 5.03
CA VAL A 117 -8.18 13.50 6.23
C VAL A 117 -9.67 13.82 6.36
N ALA A 118 -10.31 14.21 5.26
CA ALA A 118 -11.75 14.49 5.26
C ALA A 118 -12.58 13.24 5.59
N ALA A 119 -12.23 12.07 5.05
CA ALA A 119 -12.90 10.81 5.33
C ALA A 119 -12.76 10.40 6.80
N VAL A 120 -11.56 10.51 7.37
CA VAL A 120 -11.30 10.22 8.79
C VAL A 120 -12.10 11.17 9.68
N LYS A 121 -12.10 12.48 9.40
CA LYS A 121 -12.88 13.46 10.17
C LYS A 121 -14.38 13.15 10.14
N ARG A 122 -14.93 12.87 8.96
CA ARG A 122 -16.35 12.52 8.81
C ARG A 122 -16.70 11.24 9.58
N ALA A 123 -15.83 10.24 9.54
CA ALA A 123 -16.03 9.00 10.26
C ALA A 123 -15.91 9.19 11.78
N ALA A 124 -14.91 9.96 12.23
CA ALA A 124 -14.66 10.30 13.63
C ALA A 124 -15.81 11.10 14.26
N ALA A 125 -16.41 12.05 13.54
CA ALA A 125 -17.54 12.84 14.01
C ALA A 125 -18.79 12.00 14.34
N ARG A 126 -18.87 10.77 13.83
CA ARG A 126 -19.96 9.81 14.09
C ARG A 126 -19.64 8.84 15.22
N GLN A 127 -18.43 8.88 15.77
CA GLN A 127 -18.02 8.00 16.86
C GLN A 127 -18.29 8.65 18.22
N THR A 128 -18.52 7.81 19.21
CA THR A 128 -18.64 8.19 20.62
C THR A 128 -17.53 7.56 21.45
N GLY A 129 -17.21 8.15 22.60
CA GLY A 129 -16.16 7.64 23.48
C GLY A 129 -14.75 8.00 23.02
N ALA A 130 -13.79 7.16 23.40
CA ALA A 130 -12.38 7.40 23.16
C ALA A 130 -11.86 6.69 21.90
N VAL A 131 -10.83 7.25 21.29
CA VAL A 131 -10.07 6.64 20.19
C VAL A 131 -9.44 5.35 20.69
N GLY A 132 -9.87 4.24 20.10
CA GLY A 132 -9.40 2.90 20.39
C GLY A 132 -8.70 2.25 19.20
N ALA A 133 -8.23 1.02 19.39
CA ALA A 133 -7.28 0.41 18.48
C ALA A 133 -7.85 -0.05 17.12
N ARG A 134 -9.17 -0.21 16.89
CA ARG A 134 -9.69 -0.79 15.63
C ARG A 134 -11.13 -0.43 15.26
N GLY A 135 -11.39 -0.25 13.95
CA GLY A 135 -12.47 -0.97 13.25
C GLY A 135 -13.65 -0.16 12.70
N ALA A 136 -14.04 0.97 13.29
CA ALA A 136 -15.20 1.73 12.81
C ALA A 136 -14.84 2.73 11.70
N VAL A 137 -13.68 3.37 11.82
CA VAL A 137 -13.23 4.40 10.88
C VAL A 137 -12.66 3.79 9.59
N ASP A 138 -11.93 2.66 9.68
CA ASP A 138 -11.22 2.05 8.55
C ASP A 138 -12.14 1.75 7.35
N ARG A 139 -13.31 1.14 7.60
CA ARG A 139 -14.28 0.82 6.54
C ARG A 139 -14.85 2.08 5.89
N ALA A 140 -15.16 3.10 6.69
CA ALA A 140 -15.68 4.36 6.19
C ALA A 140 -14.64 5.11 5.35
N VAL A 141 -13.37 5.06 5.75
CA VAL A 141 -12.26 5.64 4.99
C VAL A 141 -12.03 4.88 3.69
N SER A 142 -11.97 3.55 3.73
CA SER A 142 -11.85 2.71 2.52
C SER A 142 -12.97 3.01 1.52
N ALA A 143 -14.22 3.07 1.96
CA ALA A 143 -15.36 3.38 1.10
C ALA A 143 -15.28 4.80 0.51
N ALA A 144 -14.95 5.79 1.34
CA ALA A 144 -14.81 7.17 0.87
C ALA A 144 -13.68 7.33 -0.16
N LEU A 145 -12.55 6.66 0.05
CA LEU A 145 -11.42 6.69 -0.88
C LEU A 145 -11.75 6.03 -2.22
N ALA A 146 -12.53 4.95 -2.21
CA ALA A 146 -12.97 4.27 -3.44
C ALA A 146 -13.76 5.19 -4.38
N GLU A 147 -14.41 6.22 -3.83
CA GLU A 147 -15.19 7.22 -4.56
C GLU A 147 -14.39 8.46 -4.96
N THR A 148 -13.08 8.51 -4.71
CA THR A 148 -12.25 9.67 -5.04
C THR A 148 -11.93 9.75 -6.53
N ALA A 149 -11.69 10.97 -7.02
CA ALA A 149 -11.22 11.18 -8.38
C ALA A 149 -9.86 10.49 -8.63
N GLN A 150 -8.99 10.45 -7.61
CA GLN A 150 -7.69 9.81 -7.71
C GLN A 150 -7.82 8.31 -7.95
N VAL A 151 -8.65 7.60 -7.17
CA VAL A 151 -8.84 6.15 -7.35
C VAL A 151 -9.46 5.84 -8.71
N ARG A 152 -10.49 6.60 -9.13
CA ARG A 152 -11.06 6.45 -10.48
C ARG A 152 -10.02 6.62 -11.58
N ARG A 153 -9.15 7.62 -11.45
CA ARG A 153 -8.06 7.88 -12.39
C ARG A 153 -7.06 6.72 -12.42
N SER A 154 -6.62 6.24 -11.26
CA SER A 154 -5.73 5.08 -11.17
C SER A 154 -6.35 3.81 -11.77
N CYS A 155 -7.65 3.59 -11.57
CA CYS A 155 -8.38 2.50 -12.21
C CYS A 155 -8.41 2.64 -13.73
N ALA A 156 -8.65 3.85 -14.26
CA ALA A 156 -8.64 4.10 -15.69
C ALA A 156 -7.24 3.88 -16.31
N VAL A 157 -6.17 4.24 -15.60
CA VAL A 157 -4.80 3.93 -16.03
C VAL A 157 -4.58 2.41 -16.06
N ALA A 158 -4.97 1.69 -15.01
CA ALA A 158 -4.84 0.23 -14.95
C ALA A 158 -5.59 -0.50 -16.08
N GLN A 159 -6.77 0.02 -16.47
CA GLN A 159 -7.58 -0.52 -17.57
C GLN A 159 -6.87 -0.48 -18.92
N ARG A 160 -6.02 0.52 -19.18
CA ARG A 160 -5.23 0.61 -20.42
C ARG A 160 -4.29 -0.58 -20.63
N TYR A 161 -3.91 -1.24 -19.55
CA TYR A 161 -2.99 -2.37 -19.54
C TYR A 161 -3.69 -3.70 -19.23
N GLY A 162 -5.03 -3.74 -19.33
CA GLY A 162 -5.81 -4.96 -19.17
C GLY A 162 -6.12 -5.35 -17.72
N TRP A 163 -5.93 -4.47 -16.75
CA TRP A 163 -6.39 -4.69 -15.37
C TRP A 163 -7.67 -3.92 -15.07
N ARG A 164 -8.58 -4.52 -14.30
CA ARG A 164 -9.80 -3.87 -13.81
C ARG A 164 -9.69 -3.69 -12.31
N CYS A 165 -10.14 -2.55 -11.80
CA CYS A 165 -10.30 -2.41 -10.35
C CYS A 165 -11.27 -3.46 -9.81
N ALA A 166 -10.92 -4.04 -8.67
CA ALA A 166 -11.77 -4.99 -7.97
C ALA A 166 -12.94 -4.26 -7.28
N ASP A 167 -13.87 -5.04 -6.74
CA ASP A 167 -14.92 -4.54 -5.84
C ASP A 167 -14.78 -5.27 -4.48
N PRO A 168 -14.48 -4.56 -3.38
CA PRO A 168 -14.18 -3.12 -3.31
C PRO A 168 -12.82 -2.78 -3.93
N ALA A 169 -12.74 -1.59 -4.54
CA ALA A 169 -11.54 -1.12 -5.23
C ALA A 169 -10.41 -0.69 -4.28
N VAL A 170 -10.75 -0.25 -3.07
CA VAL A 170 -9.77 0.23 -2.08
C VAL A 170 -9.75 -0.69 -0.87
N ALA A 171 -8.55 -0.95 -0.37
CA ALA A 171 -8.34 -1.46 0.97
C ALA A 171 -7.30 -0.60 1.67
N THR A 172 -7.62 -0.09 2.85
CA THR A 172 -6.67 0.64 3.68
C THR A 172 -5.97 -0.31 4.65
N ASP A 173 -4.72 -0.02 4.98
CA ASP A 173 -4.16 -0.49 6.25
C ASP A 173 -5.03 0.09 7.40
N PRO A 174 -5.04 -0.49 8.61
CA PRO A 174 -5.72 0.14 9.74
C PRO A 174 -5.27 1.59 9.87
N VAL A 175 -6.21 2.51 10.07
CA VAL A 175 -5.89 3.91 10.25
C VAL A 175 -5.03 4.04 11.51
N VAL A 176 -3.75 4.38 11.32
CA VAL A 176 -2.81 4.57 12.41
C VAL A 176 -2.85 6.02 12.87
N TYR A 177 -3.20 6.22 14.13
CA TYR A 177 -3.17 7.53 14.77
C TYR A 177 -1.85 7.77 15.48
N ARG A 178 -1.46 9.04 15.65
CA ARG A 178 -0.35 9.39 16.53
C ARG A 178 -0.65 9.00 17.98
N ARG A 179 0.39 8.73 18.76
CA ARG A 179 0.26 8.23 20.13
C ARG A 179 -0.54 9.18 21.03
N GLU A 180 -0.44 10.48 20.80
CA GLU A 180 -1.06 11.54 21.60
C GLU A 180 -2.59 11.58 21.47
N VAL A 181 -3.12 10.95 20.41
CA VAL A 181 -4.54 10.91 20.08
C VAL A 181 -5.22 9.69 20.71
N PHE A 182 -4.45 8.65 21.06
CA PHE A 182 -4.99 7.43 21.65
C PHE A 182 -5.62 7.71 23.02
N GLY A 183 -6.81 7.15 23.27
CA GLY A 183 -7.57 7.39 24.51
C GLY A 183 -8.23 8.77 24.60
N GLN A 184 -8.03 9.66 23.61
CA GLN A 184 -8.69 10.96 23.54
C GLN A 184 -10.11 10.82 22.98
N PRO A 185 -11.02 11.79 23.22
CA PRO A 185 -12.33 11.80 22.59
C PRO A 185 -12.25 11.88 21.07
N TRP A 186 -13.13 11.18 20.36
CA TRP A 186 -13.21 11.25 18.89
C TRP A 186 -13.45 12.67 18.34
N ALA A 187 -14.08 13.56 19.11
CA ALA A 187 -14.25 14.96 18.77
C ALA A 187 -12.90 15.69 18.53
N ARG A 188 -11.83 15.28 19.23
CA ARG A 188 -10.48 15.82 19.02
C ARG A 188 -9.94 15.45 17.64
N VAL A 189 -10.09 14.19 17.23
CA VAL A 189 -9.73 13.71 15.88
C VAL A 189 -10.46 14.50 14.80
N ALA A 190 -11.76 14.73 14.98
CA ALA A 190 -12.55 15.49 14.02
C ALA A 190 -12.09 16.95 13.89
N ALA A 191 -11.58 17.54 14.98
CA ALA A 191 -11.12 18.93 15.03
C ALA A 191 -9.66 19.12 14.57
N GLU A 192 -8.77 18.15 14.78
CA GLU A 192 -7.34 18.26 14.42
C GLU A 192 -7.14 18.45 12.91
N ALA A 193 -6.22 19.32 12.48
CA ALA A 193 -6.03 19.65 11.07
C ALA A 193 -5.80 18.42 10.17
N ASP A 194 -4.98 17.48 10.65
CA ASP A 194 -4.59 16.24 9.97
C ASP A 194 -5.34 15.00 10.46
N ALA A 195 -6.40 15.19 11.25
CA ALA A 195 -7.16 14.12 11.88
C ALA A 195 -6.31 13.16 12.74
N GLY A 196 -5.20 13.64 13.30
CA GLY A 196 -4.37 12.85 14.19
C GLY A 196 -3.65 11.66 13.54
N LEU A 197 -3.52 11.65 12.21
CA LEU A 197 -2.93 10.55 11.45
C LEU A 197 -1.41 10.47 11.66
N ALA A 198 -0.89 9.25 11.74
CA ALA A 198 0.55 8.98 11.68
C ALA A 198 1.09 9.14 10.25
N GLU A 199 2.40 9.36 10.10
CA GLU A 199 3.03 9.61 8.80
C GLU A 199 3.16 8.38 7.89
N THR A 200 2.93 7.18 8.43
CA THR A 200 3.18 5.89 7.76
C THR A 200 1.92 5.24 7.17
N VAL A 201 0.84 6.01 7.01
CA VAL A 201 -0.44 5.50 6.47
C VAL A 201 -0.36 5.21 4.97
N TRP A 202 -0.97 4.10 4.55
CA TRP A 202 -1.02 3.70 3.14
C TRP A 202 -2.34 2.99 2.81
N PHE A 203 -2.63 2.88 1.52
CA PHE A 203 -3.75 2.10 1.00
C PHE A 203 -3.36 1.33 -0.26
N GLU A 204 -4.17 0.34 -0.57
CA GLU A 204 -4.13 -0.44 -1.80
C GLU A 204 -5.32 -0.08 -2.69
N ILE A 205 -5.04 0.14 -3.97
CA ILE A 205 -6.03 0.05 -5.04
C ILE A 205 -5.94 -1.36 -5.60
N ARG A 206 -6.97 -2.17 -5.34
CA ARG A 206 -7.05 -3.56 -5.77
C ARG A 206 -7.40 -3.61 -7.25
N VAL A 207 -6.63 -4.40 -7.99
CA VAL A 207 -6.84 -4.64 -9.41
C VAL A 207 -6.83 -6.14 -9.68
N ARG A 208 -7.44 -6.56 -10.78
CA ARG A 208 -7.46 -7.95 -11.24
C ARG A 208 -7.40 -7.97 -12.75
N ARG A 209 -6.86 -9.05 -13.31
CA ARG A 209 -7.12 -9.33 -14.74
C ARG A 209 -8.61 -9.68 -14.92
N PRO A 210 -9.22 -9.32 -16.06
CA PRO A 210 -10.58 -9.69 -16.39
C PRO A 210 -10.75 -11.22 -16.43
#